data_AF-A0A2M9CF73-F1
#
_entry.id   AF-A0A2M9CF73-F1
#
_cell.length_a   1.000
_cell.length_b   1.000
_cell.length_c   1.000
_cell.angle_alpha   90.00
_cell.angle_beta   90.00
_cell.angle_gamma   90.00
#
_symmetry.space_group_name_H-M   'P 1'
#
loop_
_entity.id
_entity.type
_entity.pdbx_description
1 polymer ?
#
loop_
_entity_poly.entity_id
_entity_poly.type
_entity_poly.pdbx_seq_one_letter_code
_entity_poly.pdbx_strand_id
1 'polypeptide(L)' 'MEEMTDEEKRRDQLLRAEKSTERDAEPRIEVTKKDDGVTRIDVRDDAVVRPGDPED' A
#
# COMPACT_ATOMS: atom_id res chain seq x y z
N MET A 1 19.80 16.38 -10.13
CA MET A 1 19.17 15.42 -9.20
C MET A 1 17.96 14.90 -9.94
N GLU A 2 17.93 13.61 -10.28
CA GLU A 2 16.72 13.00 -10.81
C GLU A 2 15.63 13.15 -9.76
N GLU A 3 14.51 13.76 -10.15
CA GLU A 3 13.39 13.96 -9.24
C GLU A 3 12.70 12.60 -9.05
N MET A 4 12.84 12.02 -7.85
CA MET A 4 12.17 10.76 -7.54
C MET A 4 10.66 10.90 -7.73
N THR A 5 10.07 9.93 -8.42
CA THR A 5 8.62 9.79 -8.53
C THR A 5 7.99 9.60 -7.15
N ASP A 6 6.69 9.85 -7.01
CA ASP A 6 5.98 9.64 -5.76
C ASP A 6 6.03 8.17 -5.29
N GLU A 7 6.10 7.23 -6.23
CA GLU A 7 6.30 5.81 -5.95
C GLU A 7 7.67 5.53 -5.35
N GLU A 8 8.73 6.11 -5.91
CA GLU A 8 10.09 5.94 -5.40
C GLU A 8 10.27 6.58 -4.02
N LYS A 9 9.70 7.77 -3.81
CA LYS A 9 9.71 8.45 -2.49
C LYS A 9 8.99 7.63 -1.42
N ARG A 10 7.81 7.08 -1.77
CA ARG A 10 7.08 6.18 -0.87
C ARG A 10 7.88 4.93 -0.55
N ARG A 11 8.49 4.29 -1.56
CA ARG A 11 9.31 3.09 -1.37
C ARG A 11 10.48 3.37 -0.44
N ASP A 12 11.25 4.43 -0.68
CA ASP A 12 12.35 4.87 0.20
C ASP A 12 11.87 5.07 1.65
N GLN A 13 10.75 5.77 1.82
CA GLN A 13 10.19 6.04 3.13
C GLN A 13 9.81 4.75 3.88
N LEU A 14 9.19 3.78 3.21
CA LEU A 14 8.75 2.53 3.81
C LEU A 14 9.90 1.57 4.11
N LEU A 15 11.00 1.65 3.36
CA LEU A 15 12.20 0.83 3.53
C LEU A 15 13.24 1.42 4.50
N ARG A 16 13.02 2.64 5.01
CA ARG A 16 13.96 3.32 5.90
C ARG A 16 14.11 2.64 7.28
N ALA A 17 13.12 1.89 7.74
CA ALA A 17 13.16 1.29 9.07
C ALA A 17 14.06 0.04 9.11
N GLU A 18 14.72 -0.18 10.25
CA GLU A 18 15.44 -1.44 10.49
C GLU A 18 14.46 -2.62 10.42
N LYS A 19 14.84 -3.64 9.65
CA LYS A 19 14.04 -4.85 9.33
C LYS A 19 12.92 -4.64 8.31
N SER A 20 12.74 -3.46 7.72
CA SER A 20 11.85 -3.31 6.57
C SER A 20 12.32 -4.20 5.42
N THR A 21 11.36 -4.76 4.69
CA THR A 21 11.56 -5.59 3.51
C THR A 21 10.88 -4.96 2.30
N GLU A 22 11.21 -5.39 1.08
CA GLU A 22 10.51 -4.91 -0.14
C GLU A 22 9.00 -5.16 -0.07
N ARG A 23 8.55 -6.17 0.68
CA ARG A 23 7.12 -6.45 0.90
C ARG A 23 6.41 -5.34 1.67
N ASP A 24 7.14 -4.55 2.44
CA ASP A 24 6.58 -3.41 3.17
C ASP A 24 6.28 -2.21 2.25
N ALA A 25 6.94 -2.12 1.11
CA ALA A 25 6.73 -1.10 0.10
C ALA A 25 5.65 -1.47 -0.94
N GLU A 26 5.21 -2.73 -0.97
CA GLU A 26 4.16 -3.20 -1.88
C GLU A 26 2.80 -2.54 -1.58
N PRO A 27 1.96 -2.27 -2.60
CA PRO A 27 0.61 -1.76 -2.39
C PRO A 27 -0.22 -2.77 -1.58
N ARG A 28 -0.86 -2.32 -0.50
CA ARG A 28 -1.70 -3.15 0.39
C ARG A 28 -3.19 -3.08 0.10
N ILE A 29 -3.61 -2.08 -0.68
CA ILE A 29 -5.01 -1.83 -1.02
C ILE A 29 -5.17 -1.76 -2.52
N GLU A 30 -6.34 -2.20 -2.99
CA GLU A 30 -6.84 -1.89 -4.32
C GLU A 30 -7.88 -0.77 -4.20
N VAL A 31 -7.78 0.23 -5.08
CA VAL A 31 -8.74 1.33 -5.13
C VAL A 31 -9.50 1.26 -6.44
N THR A 32 -10.78 0.89 -6.35
CA THR A 32 -11.68 0.85 -7.50
C THR A 32 -12.56 2.09 -7.50
N LYS A 33 -12.43 2.94 -8.52
CA LYS A 33 -13.35 4.07 -8.76
C LYS A 33 -14.53 3.56 -9.58
N LYS A 34 -15.74 3.71 -9.04
CA LYS A 34 -16.99 3.38 -9.73
C LYS A 34 -17.59 4.64 -10.36
N ASP A 35 -18.31 4.46 -11.45
CA ASP A 35 -18.92 5.55 -12.24
C ASP A 35 -19.92 6.39 -11.44
N ASP A 36 -20.55 5.82 -10.40
CA ASP A 36 -21.47 6.53 -9.50
C ASP A 36 -20.78 7.49 -8.51
N GLY A 37 -19.49 7.80 -8.72
CA GLY A 37 -18.68 8.62 -7.82
C GLY A 37 -18.24 7.90 -6.55
N VAL A 38 -18.56 6.61 -6.41
CA VAL A 38 -18.16 5.78 -5.27
C VAL A 38 -16.72 5.29 -5.46
N THR A 39 -15.85 5.56 -4.49
CA THR A 39 -14.52 4.95 -4.44
C THR A 39 -14.54 3.79 -3.46
N ARG A 40 -14.37 2.58 -3.97
CA ARG A 40 -14.24 1.37 -3.17
C ARG A 40 -12.75 1.12 -2.88
N ILE A 41 -12.45 0.83 -1.62
CA ILE A 41 -11.11 0.46 -1.16
C ILE A 41 -11.21 -0.95 -0.61
N ASP A 42 -10.49 -1.89 -1.21
CA ASP A 42 -10.40 -3.26 -0.73
C ASP A 42 -8.97 -3.52 -0.24
N VAL A 43 -8.83 -4.21 0.90
CA VAL A 43 -7.52 -4.68 1.37
C VAL A 43 -7.15 -5.89 0.52
N ARG A 44 -5.94 -5.88 -0.05
CA ARG A 44 -5.50 -7.00 -0.88
C ARG A 44 -5.32 -8.27 -0.06
N ASP A 45 -5.63 -9.40 -0.67
CA ASP A 45 -5.51 -10.72 -0.03
C ASP A 45 -4.06 -11.09 0.31
N ASP A 46 -3.10 -10.55 -0.43
CA ASP A 46 -1.66 -10.77 -0.27
C ASP A 46 -0.98 -9.71 0.61
N ALA A 47 -1.74 -8.80 1.22
CA ALA A 47 -1.19 -7.83 2.16
C ALA A 47 -0.62 -8.54 3.40
N VAL A 48 0.68 -8.34 3.66
CA VAL A 48 1.39 -8.92 4.81
C VAL A 48 0.78 -8.49 6.15
N VAL A 49 0.15 -7.32 6.20
CA VAL A 49 -0.53 -6.77 7.37
C VAL A 49 -1.93 -6.32 6.96
N ARG A 50 -2.96 -6.87 7.62
CA ARG A 50 -4.36 -6.48 7.43
C ARG A 50 -4.89 -5.79 8.69
N PRO A 51 -5.46 -4.58 8.58
CA PRO A 51 -6.06 -3.90 9.73
C PRO A 51 -7.40 -4.56 10.08
N GLY A 52 -7.52 -5.02 11.33
CA GLY A 52 -8.66 -5.81 11.82
C GLY A 52 -8.46 -7.31 11.62
N ASP A 53 -9.01 -8.12 12.52
CA ASP A 53 -9.06 -9.56 12.33
C ASP A 53 -10.22 -9.87 11.36
N PRO A 54 -10.02 -10.64 10.29
CA PRO A 54 -11.12 -11.03 9.41
C PRO A 54 -12.16 -11.92 10.12
N GLU A 55 -11.82 -12.46 11.31
CA GLU A 55 -12.66 -13.38 12.09
C GLU A 55 -13.24 -12.78 13.39
N ASP A 56 -12.91 -11.52 13.77
CA ASP A 56 -13.50 -10.80 14.93
C ASP A 56 -14.73 -9.94 14.58
#